data_AF-A0A2E8K5D2-F1
#
_entry.id   AF-A0A2E8K5D2-F1
#
_cell.length_a   1.000
_cell.length_b   1.000
_cell.length_c   1.000
_cell.angle_alpha   90.00
_cell.angle_beta   90.00
_cell.angle_gamma   90.00
#
_symmetry.space_group_name_H-M   'P 1'
#
loop_
_entity.id
_entity.type
_entity.pdbx_description
1 polymer ?
#
loop_
_entity_poly.entity_id
_entity_poly.type
_entity_poly.pdbx_seq_one_letter_code
_entity_poly.pdbx_strand_id
1 'polypeptide(L)' 'IDTFGTGKIPEAEIEKVVRENFDLRPKGLIAMLDLKRPIYKQTAAYGHFGRHEEDFTWEKTDKADILAKAL' A
#
# COMPACT_ATOMS: atom_id res chain seq x y z
N ILE A 1 -12.13 -3.65 5.73
CA ILE A 1 -11.91 -3.80 4.27
C ILE A 1 -13.29 -4.02 3.68
N ASP A 2 -13.62 -3.37 2.56
CA ASP A 2 -14.87 -3.57 1.82
C ASP A 2 -14.49 -3.81 0.36
N THR A 3 -14.89 -4.96 -0.18
CA THR A 3 -14.57 -5.39 -1.55
C THR A 3 -15.70 -5.12 -2.54
N PHE A 4 -16.82 -4.58 -2.08
CA PHE A 4 -18.02 -4.35 -2.90
C PHE A 4 -18.46 -5.59 -3.69
N GLY A 5 -18.27 -6.79 -3.12
CA GLY A 5 -18.65 -8.07 -3.72
C GLY A 5 -17.70 -8.62 -4.78
N THR A 6 -16.52 -8.02 -4.97
CA THR A 6 -15.52 -8.47 -5.97
C THR A 6 -14.39 -9.31 -5.39
N GLY A 7 -14.37 -9.48 -4.06
CA GLY A 7 -13.35 -10.27 -3.36
C GLY A 7 -13.36 -11.74 -3.77
N LYS A 8 -12.16 -12.33 -3.93
CA LYS A 8 -11.99 -13.77 -4.21
C LYS A 8 -11.96 -14.64 -2.94
N ILE A 9 -11.71 -14.02 -1.79
CA ILE A 9 -11.68 -14.63 -0.46
C ILE A 9 -12.48 -13.76 0.51
N PRO A 10 -12.91 -14.28 1.68
CA PRO A 10 -13.64 -13.49 2.68
C PRO A 10 -12.85 -12.25 3.14
N GLU A 11 -13.55 -11.13 3.39
CA GLU A 11 -12.93 -9.86 3.79
C GLU A 11 -12.12 -9.95 5.09
N ALA A 12 -12.53 -10.85 6.00
CA ALA A 12 -11.79 -11.15 7.22
C ALA A 12 -10.40 -11.77 6.94
N GLU A 13 -10.29 -12.62 5.92
CA GLU A 13 -9.00 -13.17 5.49
C GLU A 13 -8.15 -12.09 4.80
N ILE A 14 -8.76 -11.20 4.00
CA ILE A 14 -8.05 -10.05 3.43
C ILE A 14 -7.50 -9.16 4.56
N GLU A 15 -8.31 -8.89 5.59
CA GLU A 15 -7.86 -8.09 6.75
C GLU A 15 -6.67 -8.74 7.44
N LYS A 16 -6.72 -10.04 7.69
CA LYS A 16 -5.63 -10.80 8.31
C LYS A 16 -4.35 -10.69 7.48
N VAL A 17 -4.43 -10.96 6.18
CA VAL A 17 -3.29 -10.89 5.26
C VAL A 17 -2.71 -9.48 5.20
N VAL A 18 -3.54 -8.44 5.22
CA VAL A 18 -3.08 -7.04 5.32
C VAL A 18 -2.30 -6.81 6.62
N ARG A 19 -2.82 -7.26 7.77
CA ARG A 19 -2.13 -7.09 9.08
C ARG A 19 -0.80 -7.84 9.15
N GLU A 20 -0.69 -8.99 8.49
CA GLU A 20 0.54 -9.78 8.44
C GLU A 20 1.63 -9.17 7.53
N ASN A 21 1.23 -8.43 6.49
CA ASN A 21 2.15 -7.95 5.44
C ASN A 21 2.46 -6.44 5.51
N PHE A 22 1.72 -5.69 6.32
CA PHE A 22 1.88 -4.24 6.46
C PHE A 22 1.99 -3.82 7.94
N ASP A 23 3.10 -3.17 8.31
CA ASP A 23 3.25 -2.51 9.61
C ASP A 23 2.57 -1.13 9.59
N LEU A 24 1.30 -1.11 9.97
CA LEU A 24 0.45 0.08 9.96
C LEU A 24 0.69 1.05 11.13
N ARG A 25 1.69 0.80 11.98
CA ARG A 25 2.10 1.78 13.01
C ARG A 25 2.79 2.97 12.33
N PRO A 26 2.72 4.20 12.88
CA PRO A 26 3.30 5.38 12.22
C PRO A 26 4.78 5.23 11.83
N LYS A 27 5.60 4.66 12.72
CA LYS A 27 7.03 4.39 12.43
C LYS A 27 7.22 3.29 11.37
N GLY A 28 6.34 2.29 11.36
CA GLY A 28 6.33 1.22 10.37
C GLY A 28 6.08 1.75 8.97
N LEU A 29 5.04 2.56 8.80
CA LEU A 29 4.71 3.21 7.53
C LEU A 29 5.85 4.09 7.01
N ILE A 30 6.45 4.91 7.88
CA ILE A 30 7.61 5.75 7.51
C ILE A 30 8.76 4.90 6.96
N ALA A 31 9.04 3.75 7.59
CA ALA A 31 10.12 2.87 7.17
C ALA A 31 9.77 2.10 5.90
N MET A 32 8.58 1.52 5.82
CA MET A 32 8.11 0.73 4.67
C MET A 32 8.05 1.55 3.39
N LEU A 33 7.61 2.81 3.49
CA LEU A 33 7.45 3.70 2.35
C LEU A 33 8.65 4.66 2.19
N ASP A 34 9.69 4.53 3.00
CA ASP A 34 10.89 5.39 2.96
C ASP A 34 10.54 6.90 2.89
N LEU A 35 9.75 7.38 3.85
CA LEU A 35 9.10 8.70 3.79
C LEU A 35 9.97 9.86 4.29
N LYS A 36 11.11 9.60 4.95
CA LYS A 36 11.97 10.65 5.51
C LYS A 36 12.92 11.23 4.45
N ARG A 37 12.34 11.71 3.35
CA ARG A 37 13.05 12.22 2.16
C ARG A 37 12.31 13.45 1.59
N PRO A 38 12.98 14.33 0.83
CA PRO A 38 12.36 15.52 0.24
C PRO A 38 11.53 15.21 -1.02
N ILE A 39 10.56 14.30 -0.93
CA ILE A 39 9.79 13.78 -2.08
C ILE A 39 8.44 14.46 -2.33
N TYR A 40 7.99 15.32 -1.40
CA TYR A 40 6.60 15.80 -1.36
C TYR A 40 6.28 16.94 -2.33
N LYS A 41 7.28 17.65 -2.86
CA LYS A 41 7.00 18.80 -3.76
C LYS A 41 6.27 18.36 -5.03
N GLN A 42 6.58 17.18 -5.56
CA GLN A 42 5.98 16.65 -6.78
C GLN A 42 4.51 16.27 -6.59
N THR A 43 4.08 15.93 -5.37
CA THR A 43 2.70 15.55 -5.07
C THR A 43 1.75 16.75 -4.93
N ALA A 44 2.28 17.98 -4.79
CA ALA A 44 1.50 19.19 -4.51
C ALA A 44 0.62 19.67 -5.67
N ALA A 45 0.78 19.09 -6.86
CA ALA A 45 -0.07 19.31 -8.02
C ALA A 45 -0.32 17.98 -8.72
N TYR A 46 -1.42 17.90 -9.49
CA TYR A 46 -1.80 16.73 -10.29
C TYR A 46 -2.09 15.45 -9.48
N GLY A 47 -2.36 15.60 -8.18
CA GLY A 47 -2.77 14.50 -7.30
C GLY A 47 -1.60 13.70 -6.71
N HIS A 48 -1.88 13.05 -5.58
CA HIS A 48 -0.91 12.22 -4.85
C HIS A 48 -0.88 10.76 -5.32
N PHE A 49 -1.95 10.30 -5.97
CA PHE A 49 -2.17 8.89 -6.31
C PHE A 49 -2.33 8.68 -7.81
N GLY A 50 -2.03 7.47 -8.29
CA GLY A 50 -2.15 7.07 -9.70
C GLY A 50 -1.03 7.57 -10.60
N ARG A 51 0.12 7.94 -10.00
CA ARG A 51 1.31 8.45 -10.70
C ARG A 51 2.51 7.55 -10.38
N HIS A 52 3.13 6.96 -11.40
CA HIS A 52 4.22 6.00 -11.21
C HIS A 52 5.62 6.66 -11.21
N GLU A 53 5.79 7.70 -10.37
CA GLU A 53 7.08 8.34 -10.16
C GLU A 53 7.94 7.50 -9.20
N GLU A 54 9.26 7.49 -9.41
CA GLU A 54 10.19 6.65 -8.61
C GLU A 54 10.09 6.93 -7.10
N ASP A 55 9.86 8.19 -6.74
CA ASP A 55 9.76 8.64 -5.36
C ASP A 55 8.43 8.29 -4.68
N PHE A 56 7.39 7.93 -5.45
CA PHE A 56 6.07 7.61 -4.92
C PHE A 56 6.01 6.14 -4.55
N THR A 57 6.70 5.80 -3.46
CA THR A 57 6.83 4.43 -2.96
C THR A 57 5.49 3.76 -2.64
N TRP A 58 4.44 4.54 -2.32
CA TRP A 58 3.08 4.03 -2.10
C TRP A 58 2.36 3.55 -3.37
N GLU A 59 2.86 3.90 -4.55
CA GLU A 59 2.33 3.44 -5.85
C GLU A 59 2.96 2.12 -6.30
N LYS A 60 3.97 1.61 -5.57
CA LYS A 60 4.59 0.33 -5.86
C LYS A 60 3.63 -0.81 -5.56
N THR A 61 3.58 -1.79 -6.46
CA THR A 61 2.79 -3.03 -6.30
C THR A 61 3.67 -4.20 -5.85
N ASP A 62 4.77 -3.92 -5.15
CA ASP A 62 5.79 -4.88 -4.71
C ASP A 62 5.26 -5.95 -3.73
N LYS A 63 4.10 -5.73 -3.13
CA LYS A 63 3.40 -6.70 -2.28
C LYS A 63 2.34 -7.53 -3.00
N ALA A 64 2.03 -7.27 -4.27
CA ALA A 64 0.98 -8.00 -4.98
C ALA A 64 1.23 -9.52 -4.98
N ASP A 65 2.46 -9.95 -5.27
CA ASP A 65 2.82 -11.37 -5.34
C ASP A 65 2.73 -12.08 -3.98
N ILE A 66 3.10 -11.42 -2.88
CA ILE A 66 2.99 -12.03 -1.54
C ILE A 66 1.53 -12.13 -1.10
N LEU A 67 0.71 -11.13 -1.43
CA LEU A 67 -0.73 -11.15 -1.13
C LEU A 67 -1.48 -12.19 -1.97
N ALA A 68 -1.09 -12.39 -3.23
CA ALA A 68 -1.69 -13.37 -4.12
C ALA A 68 -1.55 -14.82 -3.63
N LYS A 69 -0.61 -15.11 -2.73
CA LYS A 69 -0.46 -16.43 -2.09
C LYS A 69 -1.59 -16.79 -1.14
N ALA A 70 -2.42 -15.81 -0.74
CA ALA A 70 -3.58 -16.02 0.10
C ALA A 70 -4.89 -16.25 -0.69
N LEU A 71 -4.83 -16.19 -2.02
CA LEU A 71 -5.93 -16.61 -2.91
C LEU A 71 -6.05 -18.13 -2.94
#